data_AF-A0A497NMY7-F1
#
_entry.id   AF-A0A497NMY7-F1
#
_cell.length_a   1.000
_cell.length_b   1.000
_cell.length_c   1.000
_cell.angle_alpha   90.00
_cell.angle_beta   90.00
_cell.angle_gamma   90.00
#
_symmetry.space_group_name_H-M   'P 1'
#
loop_
_entity.id
_entity.type
_entity.pdbx_description
1 polymer ?
#
loop_
_entity_poly.entity_id
_entity_poly.type
_entity_poly.pdbx_seq_one_letter_code
_entity_poly.pdbx_strand_id
1 'polypeptide(L)'
;MDARAELVLAILEACEEEGEDVPFASLLEDIACLRPRLAPLAKRLAARYGSLPPRVALAMMARDPAWRKAVREGSSAYLSSPR
;
A
#
# COMPACT_ATOMS: atom_id res chain seq x y z
N MET A 1 -0.01 -12.13 9.02
CA MET A 1 0.70 -11.20 8.11
C MET A 1 1.27 -10.06 8.96
N ASP A 2 2.49 -9.57 8.68
CA ASP A 2 3.01 -8.40 9.41
C ASP A 2 2.32 -7.10 8.95
N ALA A 3 2.43 -6.03 9.76
CA ALA A 3 1.71 -4.78 9.50
C ALA A 3 2.10 -4.08 8.18
N ARG A 4 3.32 -4.32 7.66
CA ARG A 4 3.74 -3.76 6.37
C ARG A 4 3.13 -4.53 5.22
N ALA A 5 3.15 -5.86 5.28
CA ALA A 5 2.53 -6.70 4.26
C ALA A 5 1.02 -6.47 4.21
N GLU A 6 0.39 -6.26 5.37
CA GLU A 6 -1.04 -5.94 5.45
C GLU A 6 -1.35 -4.56 4.87
N LEU A 7 -0.47 -3.57 5.09
CA LEU A 7 -0.62 -2.28 4.46
C LEU A 7 -0.49 -2.38 2.94
N VAL A 8 0.43 -3.19 2.42
CA VAL A 8 0.53 -3.43 0.97
C VAL A 8 -0.75 -4.07 0.44
N LEU A 9 -1.31 -5.06 1.13
CA LEU A 9 -2.58 -5.65 0.75
C LEU A 9 -3.69 -4.59 0.68
N ALA A 10 -3.83 -3.77 1.73
CA ALA A 10 -4.80 -2.67 1.77
C ALA A 10 -4.62 -1.67 0.61
N ILE A 11 -3.37 -1.37 0.25
CA ILE A 11 -3.05 -0.51 -0.90
C ILE A 11 -3.54 -1.15 -2.20
N LEU A 12 -3.29 -2.44 -2.42
CA LEU A 12 -3.69 -3.13 -3.64
C LEU A 12 -5.22 -3.20 -3.77
N GLU A 13 -5.92 -3.49 -2.67
CA GLU A 13 -7.38 -3.45 -2.60
C GLU A 13 -7.92 -2.05 -2.95
N ALA A 14 -7.35 -0.99 -2.35
CA ALA A 14 -7.77 0.37 -2.63
C ALA A 14 -7.47 0.81 -4.08
N CYS A 15 -6.39 0.33 -4.69
CA CYS A 15 -6.09 0.59 -6.10
C CYS A 15 -7.09 -0.09 -7.06
N GLU A 16 -7.64 -1.25 -6.68
CA GLU A 16 -8.68 -1.93 -7.47
C GLU A 16 -10.01 -1.17 -7.44
N GLU A 17 -10.36 -0.58 -6.29
CA GLU A 17 -11.61 0.18 -6.10
C GLU A 17 -11.55 1.58 -6.71
N GLU A 18 -10.50 2.36 -6.41
CA GLU A 18 -10.39 3.78 -6.77
C GLU A 18 -9.63 4.02 -8.09
N GLY A 19 -8.94 2.99 -8.59
CA GLY A 19 -8.04 3.09 -9.73
C GLY A 19 -6.68 3.71 -9.39
N GLU A 20 -5.77 3.73 -10.38
CA GLU A 20 -4.39 4.22 -10.20
C GLU A 20 -4.18 5.69 -10.58
N ASP A 21 -5.25 6.41 -10.95
CA ASP A 21 -5.16 7.81 -11.39
C ASP A 21 -5.17 8.82 -10.22
N VAL A 22 -5.38 8.34 -8.99
CA VAL A 22 -5.34 9.15 -7.78
C VAL A 22 -3.93 9.22 -7.18
N PRO A 23 -3.56 10.30 -6.47
CA PRO A 23 -2.30 10.37 -5.74
C PRO A 23 -2.20 9.26 -4.68
N PHE A 24 -1.03 8.66 -4.53
CA PHE A 24 -0.83 7.59 -3.54
C PHE A 24 -1.10 8.05 -2.10
N ALA A 25 -0.88 9.33 -1.78
CA ALA A 25 -1.23 9.91 -0.49
C ALA A 25 -2.73 9.82 -0.16
N SER A 26 -3.60 9.99 -1.15
CA SER A 26 -5.07 9.94 -0.96
C SER A 26 -5.50 8.53 -0.55
N LEU A 27 -5.03 7.50 -1.27
CA LEU A 27 -5.30 6.10 -0.89
C LEU A 27 -4.80 5.77 0.52
N LEU A 28 -3.61 6.28 0.88
CA LEU A 28 -3.03 6.05 2.21
C LEU A 28 -3.80 6.77 3.32
N GLU A 29 -4.43 7.91 3.04
CA GLU A 29 -5.30 8.63 3.97
C GLU A 29 -6.57 7.81 4.24
N ASP A 30 -7.23 7.32 3.20
CA ASP A 30 -8.42 6.49 3.33
C ASP A 30 -8.12 5.19 4.08
N ILE A 31 -7.01 4.52 3.74
CA ILE A 31 -6.55 3.33 4.47
C ILE A 31 -6.27 3.66 5.94
N ALA A 32 -5.67 4.82 6.24
CA ALA A 32 -5.40 5.22 7.62
C ALA A 32 -6.70 5.47 8.41
N CYS A 33 -7.74 5.98 7.76
CA CYS A 33 -9.07 6.17 8.34
C CYS A 33 -9.78 4.83 8.59
N LEU A 34 -9.80 3.94 7.59
CA LEU A 34 -10.48 2.64 7.65
C LEU A 34 -9.74 1.62 8.53
N ARG A 35 -8.41 1.72 8.60
CA ARG A 35 -7.54 0.81 9.37
C ARG A 35 -6.61 1.61 10.28
N PRO A 36 -7.10 2.20 11.39
CA PRO A 36 -6.31 3.10 12.26
C PRO A 36 -4.99 2.52 12.77
N ARG A 37 -4.91 1.20 12.95
CA ARG A 37 -3.68 0.50 13.35
C ARG A 37 -2.55 0.62 12.32
N LEU A 38 -2.87 0.82 11.05
CA LEU A 38 -1.90 1.02 9.96
C LEU A 38 -1.54 2.49 9.76
N ALA A 39 -2.28 3.43 10.37
CA ALA A 39 -2.10 4.87 10.16
C ALA A 39 -0.66 5.37 10.36
N PRO A 40 0.12 4.94 11.37
CA PRO A 40 1.51 5.37 11.51
C PRO A 40 2.39 4.95 10.33
N LEU A 41 2.16 3.75 9.78
CA LEU A 41 2.90 3.25 8.61
C LEU A 41 2.44 3.95 7.33
N ALA A 42 1.13 4.15 7.16
CA ALA A 42 0.55 4.88 6.03
C ALA A 42 1.09 6.31 5.95
N LYS A 43 1.09 7.05 7.07
CA LYS A 43 1.67 8.41 7.15
C LYS A 43 3.16 8.45 6.76
N ARG A 44 3.94 7.45 7.19
CA ARG A 44 5.37 7.33 6.81
C ARG A 44 5.56 7.05 5.33
N LEU A 45 4.70 6.23 4.72
CA LEU A 45 4.73 5.99 3.27
C LEU A 45 4.31 7.24 2.50
N ALA A 46 3.25 7.93 2.94
CA ALA A 46 2.75 9.15 2.32
C ALA A 46 3.84 10.24 2.28
N ALA A 47 4.59 10.40 3.37
CA ALA A 47 5.71 11.35 3.42
C ALA A 47 6.83 11.03 2.41
N ARG A 48 6.99 9.77 1.99
CA ARG A 48 8.09 9.34 1.11
C ARG A 48 7.69 9.16 -0.35
N TYR A 49 6.46 8.69 -0.60
CA TYR A 49 5.98 8.28 -1.92
C TYR A 49 4.63 8.91 -2.28
N GLY A 50 4.02 9.71 -1.40
CA GLY A 50 2.63 10.13 -1.54
C GLY A 50 2.31 10.96 -2.78
N SER A 51 3.29 11.68 -3.34
CA SER A 51 3.12 12.45 -4.59
C SER A 51 3.19 11.59 -5.86
N LEU A 52 3.55 10.31 -5.74
CA LEU A 52 3.66 9.41 -6.87
C LEU A 52 2.32 8.74 -7.17
N PRO A 53 2.11 8.28 -8.41
CA PRO A 53 1.03 7.34 -8.70
C PRO A 53 1.25 6.01 -7.93
N PRO A 54 0.18 5.29 -7.55
CA PRO A 54 0.26 4.07 -6.75
C PRO A 54 1.18 3.01 -7.35
N ARG A 55 1.10 2.76 -8.67
CA ARG A 55 1.99 1.82 -9.36
C ARG A 55 3.48 2.18 -9.23
N VAL A 56 3.81 3.47 -9.26
CA VAL A 56 5.19 3.94 -9.16
C VAL A 56 5.66 3.79 -7.72
N ALA A 57 4.82 4.15 -6.74
CA ALA A 57 5.13 3.96 -5.33
C ALA A 57 5.37 2.48 -4.98
N LEU A 58 4.50 1.57 -5.43
CA LEU A 58 4.65 0.12 -5.24
C LEU A 58 5.92 -0.42 -5.90
N ALA A 59 6.24 0.02 -7.12
CA ALA A 59 7.48 -0.36 -7.80
C ALA A 59 8.74 0.11 -7.05
N MET A 60 8.71 1.31 -6.47
CA MET A 60 9.79 1.81 -5.61
C MET A 60 9.90 1.02 -4.31
N MET A 61 8.77 0.72 -3.67
CA MET A 61 8.72 -0.10 -2.46
C MET A 61 9.25 -1.52 -2.69
N ALA A 62 8.99 -2.12 -3.85
CA ALA A 62 9.51 -3.43 -4.21
C ALA A 62 11.06 -3.46 -4.28
N ARG A 63 11.68 -2.32 -4.61
CA ARG A 63 13.14 -2.16 -4.68
C ARG A 63 13.76 -1.87 -3.31
N ASP A 64 13.03 -1.17 -2.43
CA ASP A 64 13.47 -0.85 -1.06
C ASP A 64 13.62 -2.12 -0.20
N PRO A 65 14.82 -2.44 0.32
CA PRO A 65 15.03 -3.61 1.19
C PRO A 65 14.10 -3.67 2.40
N ALA A 66 13.67 -2.52 2.94
CA ALA A 66 12.77 -2.47 4.08
C ALA A 66 11.33 -2.88 3.72
N TRP A 67 10.93 -2.78 2.46
CA TRP A 67 9.57 -3.03 1.99
C TRP A 67 9.45 -4.23 1.05
N ARG A 68 10.54 -4.66 0.40
CA ARG A 68 10.55 -5.75 -0.58
C ARG A 68 9.82 -7.01 -0.13
N LYS A 69 10.06 -7.47 1.10
CA LYS A 69 9.39 -8.65 1.66
C LYS A 69 7.88 -8.41 1.81
N ALA A 70 7.50 -7.28 2.39
CA ALA A 70 6.11 -6.90 2.57
C ALA A 70 5.36 -6.75 1.23
N VAL A 71 6.02 -6.20 0.21
CA VAL A 71 5.44 -6.09 -1.14
C VAL A 71 5.14 -7.46 -1.71
N ARG A 72 6.09 -8.41 -1.59
CA ARG A 72 5.87 -9.78 -2.04
C ARG A 72 4.71 -10.45 -1.31
N GLU A 73 4.70 -10.40 0.01
CA GLU A 73 3.67 -11.05 0.84
C GLU A 73 2.28 -10.44 0.62
N GLY A 74 2.17 -9.11 0.59
CA GLY A 74 0.92 -8.41 0.31
C GLY A 74 0.38 -8.72 -1.09
N SER A 75 1.25 -8.73 -2.10
CA SER A 75 0.87 -9.08 -3.48
C SER A 75 0.41 -10.53 -3.59
N SER A 76 1.11 -11.47 -2.94
CA SER A 76 0.70 -12.88 -2.93
C SER A 76 -0.65 -13.08 -2.25
N ALA A 77 -0.91 -12.38 -1.13
CA ALA A 77 -2.21 -12.44 -0.47
C ALA A 77 -3.32 -11.88 -1.34
N TYR A 78 -3.10 -10.71 -1.96
CA TYR A 78 -4.04 -10.08 -2.88
C TYR A 78 -4.45 -11.03 -4.02
N LEU A 79 -3.47 -11.70 -4.65
CA LEU A 79 -3.73 -12.64 -5.74
C LEU A 79 -4.37 -13.96 -5.30
N SER A 80 -4.30 -14.30 -4.02
CA SER A 80 -4.84 -15.55 -3.47
C SER A 80 -6.24 -15.40 -2.88
N SER A 81 -6.71 -14.16 -2.67
CA SER A 81 -8.07 -13.92 -2.19
C SER A 81 -9.09 -14.21 -3.30
N PRO A 82 -10.12 -15.03 -3.04
CA PRO A 82 -11.25 -15.17 -3.95
C PRO A 82 -11.96 -13.81 -4.03
N ARG A 83 -12.16 -13.32 -5.26
CA ARG A 83 -12.89 -12.08 -5.54
C ARG A 83 -14.40 -12.32 -5.47
#